data_AF-A0A6P9F085-F1
#
_entry.id   AF-A0A6P9F085-F1
#
_cell.length_a   1.000
_cell.length_b   1.000
_cell.length_c   1.000
_cell.angle_alpha   90.00
_cell.angle_beta   90.00
_cell.angle_gamma   90.00
#
_symmetry.space_group_name_H-M   'P 1'
#
loop_
_entity.id
_entity.type
_entity.pdbx_description
1 polymer ?
#
loop_
_entity_poly.entity_id
_entity_poly.type
_entity_poly.pdbx_seq_one_letter_code
_entity_poly.pdbx_strand_id
1 'polypeptide(L)'
;MEVSAIRLRSGQFWATGRKKISLFQFPPKIRPTPYAKRIAILCQNLGNWSSYYYNVPGYRLVAPVVGFVAYDSSNSSTLGNLKVNFSVMGNPISVHFSHEIVLGGKDLTPKCVKFGADGSFTLQDMNESYVCVSRSAGHFSVVVPKKHDQWILKFWVLGFGLGFVVLVLGGLVLAAIFRLLRRRRIMKMEQQTERGVAFDTFWIGGSKLPSASMIRTQPALENEYVP
;
A
#
# COMPACT_ATOMS: atom_id res chain seq x y z
N MET A 1 -20.12 -11.49 11.82
CA MET A 1 -21.08 -10.96 10.85
C MET A 1 -22.46 -11.36 11.32
N GLU A 2 -23.38 -10.41 11.42
CA GLU A 2 -24.75 -10.64 11.88
C GLU A 2 -25.72 -10.24 10.76
N VAL A 3 -26.75 -11.05 10.57
CA VAL A 3 -27.77 -10.82 9.55
C VAL A 3 -29.13 -11.01 10.20
N SER A 4 -30.01 -10.04 10.01
CA SER A 4 -31.40 -10.10 10.47
C SER A 4 -32.34 -9.81 9.31
N ALA A 5 -33.49 -10.49 9.28
CA ALA A 5 -34.49 -10.31 8.24
C ALA A 5 -35.86 -10.11 8.86
N ILE A 6 -36.63 -9.18 8.31
CA ILE A 6 -38.02 -8.94 8.74
C ILE A 6 -38.94 -8.85 7.52
N ARG A 7 -40.07 -9.55 7.60
CA ARG A 7 -41.13 -9.51 6.60
C ARG A 7 -42.26 -8.59 7.06
N LEU A 8 -42.69 -7.69 6.18
CA LEU A 8 -43.66 -6.64 6.47
C LEU A 8 -44.67 -6.50 5.33
N ARG A 9 -45.89 -6.09 5.65
CA ARG A 9 -46.85 -5.62 4.64
C ARG A 9 -46.52 -4.19 4.25
N SER A 10 -46.47 -3.90 2.96
CA SER A 10 -46.06 -2.58 2.45
C SER A 10 -47.00 -1.46 2.88
N GLY A 11 -48.31 -1.72 2.95
CA GLY A 11 -49.28 -0.74 3.43
C GLY A 11 -49.08 -0.36 4.90
N GLN A 12 -48.80 -1.34 5.77
CA GLN A 12 -48.52 -1.09 7.18
C GLN A 12 -47.17 -0.38 7.36
N PHE A 13 -46.14 -0.82 6.62
CA PHE A 13 -44.83 -0.17 6.62
C PHE A 13 -44.91 1.29 6.16
N TRP A 14 -45.72 1.59 5.14
CA TRP A 14 -46.01 2.96 4.71
C TRP A 14 -46.68 3.79 5.81
N ALA A 15 -47.70 3.23 6.49
CA ALA A 15 -48.48 3.95 7.48
C ALA A 15 -47.70 4.27 8.77
N THR A 16 -46.95 3.30 9.30
CA THR A 16 -46.33 3.42 10.63
C THR A 16 -44.80 3.48 10.60
N GLY A 17 -44.17 3.06 9.51
CA GLY A 17 -42.74 2.78 9.50
C GLY A 17 -42.35 1.72 10.52
N ARG A 18 -41.08 1.73 10.94
CA ARG A 18 -40.52 0.89 11.99
C ARG A 18 -39.47 1.67 12.78
N LYS A 19 -39.76 1.89 14.07
CA LYS A 19 -38.90 2.67 14.97
C LYS A 19 -37.51 2.05 15.16
N LYS A 20 -37.41 0.72 15.25
CA LYS A 20 -36.13 0.02 15.44
C LYS A 20 -36.14 -1.34 14.76
N ILE A 21 -35.26 -1.52 13.78
CA ILE A 21 -34.89 -2.81 13.18
C ILE A 21 -33.36 -2.85 13.14
N SER A 22 -32.74 -3.69 13.97
CA SER A 22 -31.28 -3.67 14.14
C SER A 22 -30.81 -2.25 14.51
N LEU A 23 -29.91 -1.64 13.72
CA LEU A 23 -29.43 -0.26 13.88
C LEU A 23 -30.27 0.78 13.07
N PHE A 24 -31.28 0.33 12.33
CA PHE A 24 -32.04 1.16 11.39
C PHE A 24 -33.38 1.61 11.97
N GLN A 25 -33.73 2.86 11.70
CA GLN A 25 -35.05 3.43 11.94
C GLN A 25 -35.66 3.88 10.61
N PHE A 26 -36.79 3.27 10.28
CA PHE A 26 -37.53 3.53 9.05
C PHE A 26 -38.74 4.41 9.37
N PRO A 27 -38.78 5.69 8.94
CA PRO A 27 -39.95 6.52 9.13
C PRO A 27 -41.16 6.03 8.31
N PRO A 28 -42.38 6.51 8.61
CA PRO A 28 -43.54 6.31 7.74
C PRO A 28 -43.33 7.02 6.38
N LYS A 29 -44.22 6.75 5.42
CA LYS A 29 -44.19 7.30 4.06
C LYS A 29 -43.01 6.79 3.19
N ILE A 30 -42.65 5.52 3.36
CA ILE A 30 -41.68 4.80 2.52
C ILE A 30 -42.42 3.81 1.61
N ARG A 31 -42.29 3.98 0.29
CA ARG A 31 -42.95 3.12 -0.69
C ARG A 31 -41.93 2.24 -1.43
N PRO A 32 -42.15 0.92 -1.53
CA PRO A 32 -41.34 0.06 -2.39
C PRO A 32 -41.54 0.42 -3.87
N THR A 33 -40.44 0.43 -4.63
CA THR A 33 -40.42 0.64 -6.08
C THR A 33 -39.56 -0.46 -6.72
N PRO A 34 -40.13 -1.36 -7.54
CA PRO A 34 -41.55 -1.47 -7.91
C PRO A 34 -42.47 -1.80 -6.71
N TYR A 35 -43.78 -1.57 -6.86
CA TYR A 35 -44.74 -1.85 -5.79
C TYR A 35 -44.82 -3.35 -5.50
N ALA A 36 -44.67 -3.72 -4.22
CA ALA A 36 -44.85 -5.07 -3.72
C ALA A 36 -45.89 -5.08 -2.60
N LYS A 37 -46.71 -6.14 -2.48
CA LYS A 37 -47.73 -6.24 -1.40
C LYS A 37 -47.09 -6.54 -0.05
N ARG A 38 -46.03 -7.35 -0.06
CA ARG A 38 -45.21 -7.69 1.10
C ARG A 38 -43.75 -7.51 0.74
N ILE A 39 -42.97 -6.97 1.66
CA ILE A 39 -41.52 -6.78 1.51
C ILE A 39 -40.78 -7.51 2.61
N ALA A 40 -39.58 -7.96 2.29
CA ALA A 40 -38.61 -8.46 3.25
C ALA A 40 -37.42 -7.51 3.29
N ILE A 41 -37.07 -7.01 4.48
CA ILE A 41 -35.90 -6.16 4.69
C ILE A 41 -34.81 -7.03 5.33
N LEU A 42 -33.69 -7.14 4.65
CA LEU A 42 -32.48 -7.83 5.10
C LEU A 42 -31.49 -6.79 5.63
N CYS A 43 -31.24 -6.79 6.93
CA CYS A 43 -30.24 -5.96 7.58
C CYS A 43 -28.97 -6.78 7.82
N GLN A 44 -27.82 -6.19 7.50
CA GLN A 44 -26.51 -6.83 7.58
C GLN A 44 -25.59 -5.97 8.46
N ASN A 45 -24.79 -6.63 9.30
CA ASN A 45 -23.75 -6.00 10.10
C ASN A 45 -22.45 -6.80 9.95
N LEU A 46 -21.43 -6.17 9.34
CA LEU A 46 -20.15 -6.84 9.08
C LEU A 46 -19.29 -6.97 10.35
N GLY A 47 -19.52 -6.16 11.38
CA GLY A 47 -18.69 -6.16 12.60
C GLY A 47 -17.21 -5.93 12.26
N ASN A 48 -16.33 -6.78 12.78
CA ASN A 48 -14.88 -6.66 12.60
C ASN A 48 -14.39 -6.87 11.15
N TRP A 49 -15.22 -7.44 10.28
CA TRP A 49 -14.88 -7.65 8.86
C TRP A 49 -14.98 -6.37 8.03
N SER A 50 -15.49 -5.28 8.61
CA SER A 50 -15.76 -4.03 7.91
C SER A 50 -14.51 -3.44 7.26
N SER A 51 -13.39 -3.37 7.98
CA SER A 51 -12.13 -2.82 7.47
C SER A 51 -11.43 -3.73 6.45
N TYR A 52 -11.79 -5.02 6.41
CA TYR A 52 -11.26 -5.96 5.43
C TYR A 52 -11.92 -5.77 4.06
N TYR A 53 -13.24 -5.55 4.03
CA TYR A 53 -14.00 -5.41 2.79
C TYR A 53 -14.19 -3.96 2.31
N TYR A 54 -14.13 -2.98 3.22
CA TYR A 54 -14.38 -1.58 2.91
C TYR A 54 -13.18 -0.72 3.29
N ASN A 55 -12.74 0.09 2.33
CA ASN A 55 -11.69 1.08 2.54
C ASN A 55 -12.17 2.44 2.04
N VAL A 56 -11.86 3.48 2.81
CA VAL A 56 -12.18 4.88 2.48
C VAL A 56 -10.86 5.65 2.48
N PRO A 57 -10.31 6.00 1.31
CA PRO A 57 -9.06 6.76 1.20
C PRO A 57 -9.12 8.06 2.01
N GLY A 58 -8.09 8.36 2.80
CA GLY A 58 -8.03 9.54 3.67
C GLY A 58 -8.83 9.43 4.98
N TYR A 59 -9.59 8.36 5.19
CA TYR A 59 -10.42 8.16 6.37
C TYR A 59 -10.22 6.77 6.99
N ARG A 60 -10.56 6.61 8.27
CA ARG A 60 -10.62 5.32 8.96
C ARG A 60 -12.05 5.08 9.47
N LEU A 61 -12.51 3.84 9.36
CA LEU A 61 -13.79 3.40 9.92
C LEU A 61 -13.69 3.36 11.45
N VAL A 62 -14.70 3.90 12.13
CA VAL A 62 -14.84 3.85 13.60
C VAL A 62 -16.05 3.08 14.06
N ALA A 63 -16.96 2.77 13.15
CA ALA A 63 -18.11 1.91 13.37
C ALA A 63 -18.06 0.72 12.39
N PRO A 64 -18.74 -0.40 12.69
CA PRO A 64 -18.91 -1.45 11.70
C PRO A 64 -19.73 -0.95 10.50
N VAL A 65 -19.52 -1.56 9.35
CA VAL A 65 -20.33 -1.33 8.15
C VAL A 65 -21.63 -2.11 8.31
N VAL A 66 -22.73 -1.37 8.31
CA VAL A 66 -24.09 -1.91 8.40
C VAL A 66 -24.87 -1.53 7.17
N GLY A 67 -25.67 -2.45 6.63
CA GLY A 67 -26.46 -2.19 5.43
C GLY A 67 -27.84 -2.78 5.53
N PHE A 68 -28.72 -2.31 4.66
CA PHE A 68 -30.00 -2.98 4.44
C PHE A 68 -30.33 -3.07 2.96
N VAL A 69 -31.03 -4.14 2.62
CA VAL A 69 -31.57 -4.39 1.27
C VAL A 69 -33.01 -4.85 1.43
N ALA A 70 -33.89 -4.43 0.52
CA ALA A 70 -35.27 -4.86 0.51
C ALA A 70 -35.55 -5.74 -0.71
N TYR A 71 -36.42 -6.73 -0.52
CA TYR A 71 -36.87 -7.68 -1.52
C TYR A 71 -38.39 -7.77 -1.55
N ASP A 72 -38.96 -8.08 -2.70
CA ASP A 72 -40.35 -8.48 -2.80
C ASP A 72 -40.53 -9.82 -2.05
N SER A 73 -41.58 -9.94 -1.26
CA SER A 73 -41.93 -11.16 -0.53
C SER A 73 -43.42 -11.49 -0.68
N SER A 74 -44.01 -11.13 -1.82
CA SER A 74 -45.44 -11.34 -2.09
C SER A 74 -45.78 -12.81 -2.36
N ASN A 75 -44.86 -13.58 -2.98
CA ASN A 75 -45.01 -15.02 -3.24
C ASN A 75 -44.30 -15.82 -2.13
N SER A 76 -45.05 -16.62 -1.38
CA SER A 76 -44.67 -17.14 -0.07
C SER A 76 -43.87 -18.44 -0.13
N SER A 77 -42.55 -18.35 0.07
CA SER A 77 -41.75 -19.36 0.80
C SER A 77 -40.32 -18.85 1.04
N THR A 78 -39.68 -18.25 0.05
CA THR A 78 -38.29 -17.76 0.11
C THR A 78 -38.19 -16.23 0.17
N LEU A 79 -37.00 -15.69 0.46
CA LEU A 79 -36.70 -14.27 0.22
C LEU A 79 -36.86 -14.06 -1.30
N GLY A 80 -37.79 -13.22 -1.76
CA GLY A 80 -38.03 -13.12 -3.19
C GLY A 80 -36.81 -12.60 -3.93
N ASN A 81 -36.63 -13.05 -5.17
CA ASN A 81 -35.43 -12.76 -5.96
C ASN A 81 -35.40 -11.31 -6.48
N LEU A 82 -36.53 -10.60 -6.42
CA LEU A 82 -36.64 -9.24 -6.92
C LEU A 82 -36.21 -8.24 -5.83
N LYS A 83 -35.06 -7.62 -6.01
CA LYS A 83 -34.62 -6.48 -5.19
C LYS A 83 -35.54 -5.29 -5.43
N VAL A 84 -35.95 -4.65 -4.35
CA VAL A 84 -36.88 -3.52 -4.38
C VAL A 84 -36.20 -2.32 -3.75
N ASN A 85 -36.33 -1.16 -4.40
CA ASN A 85 -35.83 0.11 -3.88
C ASN A 85 -36.91 0.82 -3.07
N PHE A 86 -36.51 1.81 -2.28
CA PHE A 86 -37.42 2.62 -1.49
C PHE A 86 -37.52 4.03 -2.06
N SER A 87 -38.75 4.48 -2.30
CA SER A 87 -39.08 5.88 -2.53
C SER A 87 -39.51 6.49 -1.20
N VAL A 88 -38.67 7.36 -0.66
CA VAL A 88 -38.84 7.99 0.65
C VAL A 88 -39.39 9.41 0.44
N MET A 89 -40.69 9.60 0.67
CA MET A 89 -41.37 10.90 0.47
C MET A 89 -41.32 11.80 1.70
N GLY A 90 -41.20 11.22 2.89
CA GLY A 90 -41.15 11.95 4.16
C GLY A 90 -39.73 12.16 4.68
N ASN A 91 -39.59 11.95 5.99
CA ASN A 91 -38.31 11.97 6.69
C ASN A 91 -37.36 10.89 6.12
N PRO A 92 -36.03 11.11 6.13
CA PRO A 92 -35.07 10.11 5.69
C PRO A 92 -34.97 8.94 6.68
N ILE A 93 -34.48 7.81 6.20
CA ILE A 93 -34.14 6.64 7.02
C ILE A 93 -32.92 7.01 7.85
N SER A 94 -32.95 6.75 9.15
CA SER A 94 -31.81 6.99 10.05
C SER A 94 -31.14 5.69 10.46
N VAL A 95 -29.82 5.75 10.60
CA VAL A 95 -28.95 4.66 11.04
C VAL A 95 -28.24 5.12 12.30
N HIS A 96 -28.52 4.47 13.42
CA HIS A 96 -28.00 4.87 14.72
C HIS A 96 -26.83 3.96 15.12
N PHE A 97 -25.64 4.55 15.25
CA PHE A 97 -24.45 3.87 15.74
C PHE A 97 -24.28 4.13 17.25
N SER A 98 -23.75 3.16 17.98
CA SER A 98 -23.49 3.31 19.42
C SER A 98 -22.41 4.35 19.70
N HIS A 99 -22.64 5.17 20.72
CA HIS A 99 -21.81 6.32 21.13
C HIS A 99 -20.49 5.95 21.82
N GLU A 100 -20.17 4.66 22.01
CA GLU A 100 -18.97 4.21 22.73
C GLU A 100 -17.66 4.45 21.97
N ILE A 101 -17.72 5.09 20.81
CA ILE A 101 -16.54 5.51 20.07
C ILE A 101 -15.94 6.71 20.81
N VAL A 102 -15.07 6.44 21.78
CA VAL A 102 -14.22 7.44 22.42
C VAL A 102 -13.24 7.95 21.36
N LEU A 103 -13.66 9.00 20.64
CA LEU A 103 -12.80 9.72 19.71
C LEU A 103 -11.81 10.55 20.53
N GLY A 104 -10.64 9.95 20.80
CA GLY A 104 -9.51 10.65 21.39
C GLY A 104 -8.96 11.71 20.42
N GLY A 105 -9.38 12.97 20.59
CA GLY A 105 -8.75 14.13 19.96
C GLY A 105 -9.73 15.16 19.40
N LYS A 106 -9.46 16.44 19.67
CA LYS A 106 -10.28 17.61 19.28
C LYS A 106 -10.47 17.81 17.76
N ASP A 107 -9.76 17.07 16.90
CA ASP A 107 -9.74 17.28 15.44
C ASP A 107 -10.39 16.14 14.62
N LEU A 108 -11.05 15.19 15.27
CA LEU A 108 -11.64 14.03 14.59
C LEU A 108 -13.15 14.22 14.44
N THR A 109 -13.56 15.05 13.48
CA THR A 109 -14.99 15.20 13.15
C THR A 109 -15.50 13.95 12.44
N PRO A 110 -16.45 13.19 13.04
CA PRO A 110 -17.01 12.01 12.43
C PRO A 110 -17.91 12.39 11.25
N LYS A 111 -17.77 11.66 10.15
CA LYS A 111 -18.62 11.78 8.97
C LYS A 111 -19.31 10.46 8.71
N CYS A 112 -20.51 10.52 8.16
CA CYS A 112 -21.19 9.36 7.62
C CYS A 112 -20.59 9.01 6.27
N VAL A 113 -20.41 7.72 6.03
CA VAL A 113 -20.09 7.20 4.71
C VAL A 113 -21.19 6.26 4.25
N LYS A 114 -21.59 6.41 2.99
CA LYS A 114 -22.50 5.50 2.30
C LYS A 114 -21.75 4.89 1.12
N PHE A 115 -21.86 3.58 0.97
CA PHE A 115 -21.25 2.84 -0.13
C PHE A 115 -22.29 2.54 -1.23
N GLY A 116 -21.90 2.82 -2.46
CA GLY A 116 -22.64 2.47 -3.68
C GLY A 116 -22.42 1.01 -4.07
N ALA A 117 -23.26 0.52 -4.99
CA ALA A 117 -23.16 -0.85 -5.50
C ALA A 117 -21.93 -1.07 -6.42
N ASP A 118 -21.41 0.02 -6.98
CA ASP A 118 -20.22 0.11 -7.83
C ASP A 118 -18.91 0.24 -7.05
N GLY A 119 -18.97 0.19 -5.72
CA GLY A 119 -17.81 0.40 -4.84
C GLY A 119 -17.46 1.88 -4.65
N SER A 120 -18.22 2.82 -5.23
CA SER A 120 -18.11 4.23 -4.90
C SER A 120 -18.54 4.49 -3.46
N PHE A 121 -18.11 5.60 -2.88
CA PHE A 121 -18.58 6.04 -1.57
C PHE A 121 -18.87 7.52 -1.57
N THR A 122 -19.87 7.91 -0.79
CA THR A 122 -20.25 9.31 -0.57
C THR A 122 -20.12 9.63 0.91
N LEU A 123 -19.42 10.72 1.20
CA LEU A 123 -19.31 11.26 2.55
C LEU A 123 -20.42 12.27 2.78
N GLN A 124 -20.98 12.23 3.98
CA GLN A 124 -22.01 13.16 4.42
C GLN A 124 -21.71 13.62 5.85
N ASP A 125 -21.82 14.92 6.08
CA ASP A 125 -21.68 15.47 7.43
C ASP A 125 -22.86 15.05 8.31
N MET A 126 -22.57 14.80 9.58
CA MET A 126 -23.56 14.36 10.56
C MET A 126 -24.36 15.56 11.07
N ASN A 127 -25.69 15.45 11.03
CA ASN A 127 -26.56 16.43 11.70
C ASN A 127 -26.69 16.14 13.19
N GLU A 128 -26.82 14.86 13.54
CA GLU A 128 -26.85 14.34 14.91
C GLU A 128 -25.67 13.42 15.13
N SER A 129 -25.09 13.43 16.34
CA SER A 129 -23.92 12.63 16.67
C SER A 129 -24.16 11.14 16.43
N TYR A 130 -23.32 10.50 15.60
CA TYR A 130 -23.38 9.07 15.28
C TYR A 130 -24.68 8.59 14.63
N VAL A 131 -25.43 9.50 14.00
CA VAL A 131 -26.63 9.17 13.22
C VAL A 131 -26.42 9.50 11.76
N CYS A 132 -26.53 8.49 10.90
CA CYS A 132 -26.46 8.67 9.46
C CYS A 132 -27.85 8.64 8.84
N VAL A 133 -28.10 9.53 7.88
CA VAL A 133 -29.40 9.64 7.20
C VAL A 133 -29.29 9.23 5.74
N SER A 134 -30.30 8.55 5.22
CA SER A 134 -30.35 8.22 3.79
C SER A 134 -31.78 8.07 3.27
N ARG A 135 -31.95 8.30 1.97
CA ARG A 135 -33.23 8.07 1.26
C ARG A 135 -33.26 6.80 0.42
N SER A 136 -32.16 6.03 0.39
CA SER A 136 -32.11 4.77 -0.36
C SER A 136 -31.42 3.67 0.45
N ALA A 137 -31.63 2.43 0.02
CA ALA A 137 -30.87 1.27 0.49
C ALA A 137 -29.39 1.41 0.17
N GLY A 138 -28.56 0.69 0.93
CA GLY A 138 -27.10 0.69 0.81
C GLY A 138 -26.41 0.23 2.08
N HIS A 139 -25.08 0.36 2.09
CA HIS A 139 -24.23 0.11 3.25
C HIS A 139 -23.71 1.44 3.79
N PHE A 140 -23.65 1.53 5.12
CA PHE A 140 -23.38 2.74 5.87
C PHE A 140 -22.38 2.47 6.96
N SER A 141 -21.56 3.46 7.26
CA SER A 141 -20.67 3.44 8.43
C SER A 141 -20.32 4.86 8.86
N VAL A 142 -19.55 4.95 9.94
CA VAL A 142 -18.97 6.20 10.44
C VAL A 142 -17.47 6.16 10.23
N VAL A 143 -16.95 7.25 9.68
CA VAL A 143 -15.53 7.43 9.43
C VAL A 143 -15.01 8.71 10.08
N VAL A 144 -13.72 8.72 10.37
CA VAL A 144 -12.99 9.92 10.80
C VAL A 144 -11.74 10.09 9.95
N PRO A 145 -11.26 11.32 9.74
CA PRO A 145 -10.06 11.55 8.94
C PRO A 145 -8.87 10.79 9.53
N LYS A 146 -8.07 10.16 8.66
CA LYS A 146 -6.76 9.62 9.05
C LYS A 146 -5.85 10.81 9.29
N LYS A 147 -5.20 10.88 10.46
CA LYS A 147 -4.06 11.79 10.62
C LYS A 147 -3.01 11.35 9.62
N HIS A 148 -2.74 12.19 8.64
CA HIS A 148 -1.70 11.91 7.67
C HIS A 148 -0.36 12.03 8.38
N ASP A 149 0.20 10.90 8.80
CA ASP A 149 1.54 10.89 9.34
C ASP A 149 2.52 11.01 8.16
N GLN A 150 2.76 12.26 7.72
CA GLN A 150 3.76 12.59 6.69
C GLN A 150 5.19 12.14 7.07
N TRP A 151 5.36 11.64 8.29
CA TRP A 151 6.64 11.31 8.90
C TRP A 151 7.36 10.15 8.20
N ILE A 152 6.63 9.17 7.66
CA ILE A 152 7.24 7.96 7.07
C ILE A 152 7.97 8.27 5.75
N LEU A 153 7.43 9.16 4.91
CA LEU A 153 8.07 9.59 3.66
C LEU A 153 9.30 10.48 3.91
N LYS A 154 9.28 11.30 4.96
CA LYS A 154 10.43 12.16 5.33
C LYS A 154 11.61 11.36 5.88
N PHE A 155 11.35 10.28 6.61
CA PHE A 155 12.40 9.44 7.18
C PHE A 155 13.24 8.69 6.14
N TRP A 156 12.62 8.27 5.02
CA TRP A 156 13.36 7.63 3.93
C TRP A 156 14.38 8.58 3.28
N VAL A 157 14.02 9.85 3.07
CA VAL A 157 14.92 10.86 2.48
C VAL A 157 16.14 11.12 3.37
N LEU A 158 15.95 11.15 4.70
CA LEU A 158 17.05 11.34 5.66
C LEU A 158 17.98 10.10 5.72
N GLY A 159 17.41 8.89 5.59
CA GLY A 159 18.17 7.63 5.57
C GLY A 159 19.04 7.49 4.32
N PHE A 160 18.54 7.88 3.15
CA PHE A 160 19.33 7.85 1.91
C PHE A 160 20.51 8.82 1.95
N GLY A 161 20.34 10.01 2.52
CA GLY A 161 21.41 11.00 2.63
C GLY A 161 22.61 10.48 3.43
N LEU A 162 22.36 9.88 4.60
CA LEU A 162 23.42 9.35 5.46
C LEU A 162 24.07 8.10 4.86
N GLY A 163 23.27 7.22 4.25
CA GLY A 163 23.78 6.03 3.56
C GLY A 163 24.71 6.37 2.40
N PHE A 164 24.35 7.37 1.59
CA PHE A 164 25.16 7.77 0.43
C PHE A 164 26.52 8.36 0.84
N VAL A 165 26.55 9.16 1.90
CA VAL A 165 27.80 9.75 2.42
C VAL A 165 28.76 8.67 2.91
N VAL A 166 28.27 7.66 3.65
CA VAL A 166 29.09 6.52 4.11
C VAL A 166 29.61 5.70 2.94
N LEU A 167 28.78 5.48 1.91
CA LEU A 167 29.14 4.68 0.74
C LEU A 167 30.25 5.36 -0.08
N VAL A 168 30.15 6.68 -0.29
CA VAL A 168 31.17 7.47 -0.99
C VAL A 168 32.47 7.53 -0.19
N LEU A 169 32.42 7.87 1.10
CA LEU A 169 33.62 7.92 1.95
C LEU A 169 34.29 6.55 2.09
N GLY A 170 33.50 5.49 2.31
CA GLY A 170 34.01 4.12 2.38
C GLY A 170 34.67 3.68 1.07
N GLY A 171 34.05 4.00 -0.07
CA GLY A 171 34.63 3.71 -1.39
C GLY A 171 35.96 4.44 -1.64
N LEU A 172 36.07 5.70 -1.23
CA LEU A 172 37.32 6.48 -1.35
C LEU A 172 38.44 5.91 -0.47
N VAL A 173 38.12 5.52 0.76
CA VAL A 173 39.09 4.90 1.68
C VAL A 173 39.59 3.56 1.15
N LEU A 174 38.67 2.71 0.67
CA LEU A 174 39.02 1.43 0.01
C LEU A 174 39.92 1.64 -1.20
N ALA A 175 39.59 2.61 -2.07
CA ALA A 175 40.41 2.94 -3.24
C ALA A 175 41.81 3.44 -2.84
N ALA A 176 41.92 4.26 -1.79
CA ALA A 176 43.20 4.74 -1.28
C ALA A 176 44.07 3.60 -0.73
N ILE A 177 43.50 2.73 0.10
CA ILE A 177 44.19 1.54 0.64
C ILE A 177 44.67 0.65 -0.51
N PHE A 178 43.82 0.40 -1.50
CA PHE A 178 44.18 -0.43 -2.65
C PHE A 178 45.33 0.18 -3.47
N ARG A 179 45.30 1.50 -3.71
CA ARG A 179 46.38 2.23 -4.38
C ARG A 179 47.69 2.16 -3.60
N LEU A 180 47.64 2.30 -2.27
CA LEU A 180 48.84 2.20 -1.40
C LEU A 180 49.43 0.79 -1.40
N LEU A 181 48.60 -0.25 -1.29
CA LEU A 181 49.05 -1.64 -1.36
C LEU A 181 49.67 -1.96 -2.71
N ARG A 182 49.07 -1.46 -3.80
CA ARG A 182 49.62 -1.62 -5.16
C ARG A 182 50.98 -0.93 -5.31
N ARG A 183 51.14 0.30 -4.82
CA ARG A 183 52.45 1.00 -4.80
C ARG A 183 53.49 0.25 -3.98
N ARG A 184 53.12 -0.28 -2.81
CA ARG A 184 54.02 -1.10 -1.98
C ARG A 184 54.44 -2.39 -2.68
N ARG A 185 53.55 -3.05 -3.43
CA ARG A 185 53.91 -4.22 -4.23
C ARG A 185 54.91 -3.87 -5.33
N ILE A 186 54.70 -2.76 -6.03
CA ILE A 186 55.61 -2.29 -7.08
C ILE A 186 57.00 -1.97 -6.50
N MET A 187 57.07 -1.23 -5.37
CA MET A 187 58.35 -0.95 -4.71
C MET A 187 59.10 -2.19 -4.23
N LYS A 188 58.38 -3.23 -3.76
CA LYS A 188 59.01 -4.51 -3.40
C LYS A 188 59.57 -5.25 -4.63
N MET A 189 58.94 -5.10 -5.78
CA MET A 189 59.40 -5.69 -7.05
C MET A 189 60.62 -4.94 -7.61
N GLU A 190 60.68 -3.61 -7.45
CA GLU A 190 61.85 -2.80 -7.82
C GLU A 190 63.10 -3.23 -7.03
N GLN A 191 62.96 -3.45 -5.72
CA GLN A 191 64.08 -3.86 -4.86
C GLN A 191 64.63 -5.27 -5.17
N GLN A 192 63.80 -6.17 -5.70
CA GLN A 192 64.27 -7.49 -6.15
C GLN A 192 64.95 -7.43 -7.52
N THR A 193 64.57 -6.45 -8.35
CA THR A 193 65.15 -6.25 -9.68
C THR A 193 66.56 -5.66 -9.58
N GLU A 194 66.82 -4.76 -8.62
CA GLU A 194 68.18 -4.23 -8.37
C GLU A 194 69.18 -5.29 -7.86
N ARG A 195 68.70 -6.43 -7.35
CA ARG A 195 69.56 -7.56 -6.92
C ARG A 195 69.86 -8.54 -8.04
N GLY A 196 69.13 -8.49 -9.16
CA GLY A 196 69.46 -9.22 -10.37
C GLY A 196 70.42 -8.38 -11.20
N VAL A 197 71.71 -8.73 -11.17
CA VAL A 197 72.80 -8.28 -12.06
C VAL A 197 72.43 -7.11 -12.99
N ALA A 198 72.83 -5.90 -12.62
CA ALA A 198 72.73 -4.72 -13.48
C ALA A 198 73.53 -4.97 -14.76
N PHE A 199 72.84 -5.18 -15.89
CA PHE A 199 73.48 -5.27 -17.19
C PHE A 199 73.99 -3.89 -17.58
N ASP A 200 75.26 -3.84 -18.00
CA ASP A 200 75.91 -2.63 -18.48
C ASP A 200 75.12 -2.06 -19.66
N THR A 201 74.92 -0.74 -19.68
CA THR A 201 74.10 -0.07 -20.69
C THR A 201 74.93 0.97 -21.40
N PHE A 202 74.92 0.96 -22.74
CA PHE A 202 75.62 1.96 -23.53
C PHE A 202 74.63 2.81 -24.33
N TRP A 203 75.06 4.02 -24.67
CA TRP A 203 74.26 4.99 -25.42
C TRP A 203 74.68 4.99 -26.89
N ILE A 204 73.69 4.91 -27.79
CA ILE A 204 73.88 5.15 -29.22
C ILE A 204 72.81 6.13 -29.70
N GLY A 205 73.26 7.26 -30.28
CA GLY A 205 72.43 8.18 -31.03
C GLY A 205 71.13 8.62 -30.34
N GLY A 206 71.17 8.90 -29.03
CA GLY A 206 70.02 9.39 -28.26
C GLY A 206 69.13 8.31 -27.63
N SER A 207 69.47 7.03 -27.74
CA SER A 207 68.74 5.94 -27.08
C SER A 207 69.66 5.04 -26.25
N LYS A 208 69.18 4.59 -25.08
CA LYS A 208 69.93 3.76 -24.13
C LYS A 208 69.51 2.29 -24.29
N LEU A 209 70.44 1.42 -24.63
CA LEU A 209 70.18 -0.01 -24.91
C LEU A 209 70.94 -0.92 -23.92
N PRO A 210 70.37 -2.08 -23.56
CA PRO A 210 71.02 -3.05 -22.68
C PRO A 210 72.11 -3.83 -23.43
N SER A 211 73.29 -3.98 -22.82
CA SER A 211 74.40 -4.76 -23.36
C SER A 211 74.42 -6.17 -22.75
N ALA A 212 74.32 -7.20 -23.60
CA ALA A 212 74.45 -8.59 -23.18
C ALA A 212 75.86 -9.09 -23.54
N SER A 213 76.77 -9.13 -22.57
CA SER A 213 78.15 -9.59 -22.76
C SER A 213 78.30 -11.09 -22.49
N MET A 214 77.63 -11.96 -23.24
CA MET A 214 78.14 -13.33 -23.46
C MET A 214 77.30 -14.11 -24.47
N ILE A 215 77.92 -14.48 -25.60
CA ILE A 215 77.45 -15.53 -26.50
C ILE A 215 78.17 -16.81 -26.07
N ARG A 216 77.42 -17.83 -25.61
CA ARG A 216 77.97 -19.12 -25.18
C ARG A 216 77.43 -20.24 -26.05
N THR A 217 77.85 -20.29 -27.30
CA THR A 217 77.95 -21.50 -28.14
C THR A 217 78.77 -21.16 -29.39
N GLN A 218 79.78 -21.99 -29.70
CA GLN A 218 80.63 -21.87 -30.88
C GLN A 218 80.01 -22.69 -32.03
N PRO A 219 79.90 -22.14 -33.25
CA PRO A 219 79.46 -22.93 -34.40
C PRO A 219 80.57 -23.88 -34.85
N ALA A 220 80.26 -25.18 -34.99
CA ALA A 220 81.16 -26.20 -35.55
C ALA A 220 80.91 -26.36 -37.05
N LEU A 221 81.99 -26.29 -37.84
CA LEU A 221 82.02 -26.50 -39.30
C LEU A 221 82.43 -27.96 -39.59
N GLU A 222 81.56 -28.71 -40.28
CA GLU A 222 81.87 -30.06 -40.78
C GLU A 222 82.60 -29.96 -42.13
N ASN A 223 83.83 -30.49 -42.19
CA ASN A 223 84.61 -30.60 -43.43
C ASN A 223 84.91 -32.08 -43.71
N GLU A 224 84.37 -32.61 -44.81
CA GLU A 224 84.90 -33.81 -45.48
C GLU A 224 85.52 -33.38 -46.81
N TYR A 225 86.84 -33.59 -46.94
CA TYR A 225 87.52 -33.72 -48.22
C TYR A 225 88.57 -34.82 -48.09
N VAL A 226 88.34 -35.94 -48.79
CA VAL A 226 89.30 -37.02 -49.02
C VAL A 226 89.51 -37.10 -50.54
N PRO A 227 90.75 -37.17 -51.05
CA PRO A 227 91.04 -37.37 -52.48
C PRO A 227 90.70 -38.79 -52.95
#